data_AF-Q024F3-F1
#
_entry.id   AF-Q024F3-F1
#
_cell.length_a   1.000
_cell.length_b   1.000
_cell.length_c   1.000
_cell.angle_alpha   90.00
_cell.angle_beta   90.00
_cell.angle_gamma   90.00
#
_symmetry.space_group_name_H-M   'P 1'
#
loop_
_entity.id
_entity.type
_entity.pdbx_description
1 polymer ?
#
loop_
_entity_poly.entity_id
_entity_poly.type
_entity_poly.pdbx_seq_one_letter_code
_entity_poly.pdbx_strand_id
1 'polypeptide(L)' 'MADRYPLTVEQLRQTNQEISAMSAQAEEIAQLMCACYGESDQRTIRAQEAFAALHRLQTEMKREHLKSA' A
#
# COMPACT_ATOMS: atom_id res chain seq x y z
N MET A 1 -22.85 -19.76 -0.46
CA MET A 1 -22.91 -18.29 -0.51
C MET A 1 -21.75 -17.82 0.33
N ALA A 2 -20.76 -17.13 -0.25
CA ALA A 2 -19.63 -16.64 0.52
C ALA A 2 -20.11 -15.40 1.29
N ASP A 3 -20.19 -15.50 2.62
CA ASP A 3 -20.47 -14.35 3.46
C ASP A 3 -19.33 -13.35 3.33
N ARG A 4 -19.49 -12.44 2.37
CA ARG A 4 -18.70 -11.22 2.25
C ARG A 4 -19.17 -10.37 3.43
N TYR A 5 -18.46 -10.42 4.55
CA TYR A 5 -18.60 -9.44 5.62
C TYR A 5 -17.81 -8.21 5.19
N PRO A 6 -18.45 -7.17 4.61
CA PRO A 6 -17.74 -5.93 4.30
C PRO A 6 -17.13 -5.40 5.60
N LEU A 7 -15.89 -4.93 5.52
CA LEU A 7 -15.28 -4.17 6.61
C LEU A 7 -16.27 -3.10 7.06
N THR A 8 -16.48 -2.95 8.36
CA THR A 8 -17.26 -1.82 8.87
C THR A 8 -16.59 -0.52 8.42
N VAL A 9 -17.36 0.57 8.33
CA VAL A 9 -16.81 1.88 7.93
C VAL A 9 -15.61 2.29 8.80
N GLU A 10 -15.65 1.94 10.09
CA GLU A 10 -14.55 2.18 11.02
C GLU A 10 -13.32 1.32 10.71
N GLN A 11 -13.51 0.03 10.44
CA GLN A 11 -12.42 -0.87 10.04
C GLN A 11 -11.79 -0.42 8.72
N LEU A 12 -12.60 -0.03 7.74
CA LEU A 12 -12.12 0.49 6.47
C LEU A 12 -11.31 1.78 6.65
N ARG A 13 -11.79 2.69 7.50
CA ARG A 13 -11.07 3.94 7.82
C ARG A 13 -9.73 3.64 8.49
N GLN A 14 -9.72 2.74 9.46
CA GLN A 14 -8.52 2.32 10.18
C GLN A 14 -7.50 1.68 9.23
N THR A 15 -7.93 0.70 8.42
CA THR A 15 -7.05 0.05 7.44
C THR A 15 -6.50 1.03 6.41
N ASN A 16 -7.29 2.02 5.96
CA ASN A 16 -6.80 3.07 5.06
C ASN A 16 -5.73 3.95 5.72
N GLN A 17 -5.88 4.29 7.00
CA GLN A 17 -4.88 5.05 7.75
C GLN A 17 -3.58 4.24 7.89
N GLU A 18 -3.68 2.96 8.26
CA GLU A 18 -2.54 2.05 8.40
C GLU A 18 -1.80 1.88 7.06
N ILE A 19 -2.52 1.61 5.97
CA ILE A 19 -1.89 1.46 4.64
C ILE A 19 -1.24 2.77 4.19
N SER A 20 -1.84 3.93 4.50
CA SER A 20 -1.24 5.22 4.16
C SER A 20 0.06 5.46 4.93
N ALA A 21 0.10 5.12 6.22
CA ALA A 21 1.32 5.21 7.03
C ALA A 21 2.41 4.25 6.52
N MET A 22 2.04 3.00 6.21
CA MET A 22 2.96 2.02 5.63
C MET A 22 3.49 2.46 4.27
N SER A 23 2.65 3.09 3.44
CA SER A 23 3.04 3.59 2.12
C SER A 23 4.08 4.71 2.23
N ALA A 24 3.87 5.65 3.16
CA ALA A 24 4.83 6.73 3.41
C ALA A 24 6.18 6.20 3.88
N GLN A 25 6.18 5.22 4.80
CA GLN A 25 7.41 4.58 5.25
C GLN A 25 8.11 3.78 4.12
N ALA A 26 7.34 3.07 3.30
CA ALA A 26 7.89 2.31 2.18
C ALA A 26 8.50 3.22 1.10
N GLU A 27 7.90 4.38 0.85
CA GLU A 27 8.44 5.40 -0.04
C GLU A 27 9.79 5.92 0.47
N GLU A 28 9.86 6.30 1.75
CA GLU A 28 11.09 6.77 2.38
C GLU A 28 12.20 5.71 2.30
N ILE A 29 11.88 4.45 2.60
CA ILE A 29 12.83 3.34 2.47
C ILE A 29 13.31 3.20 1.02
N ALA A 30 12.41 3.27 0.03
CA ALA A 30 12.79 3.15 -1.37
C ALA A 30 13.72 4.30 -1.80
N GLN A 31 13.45 5.53 -1.35
CA GLN A 31 14.32 6.69 -1.59
C GLN A 31 15.70 6.51 -0.95
N LEU A 32 15.76 6.06 0.31
CA LEU A 32 17.02 5.78 1.00
C LEU A 32 17.81 4.66 0.33
N MET A 33 17.15 3.57 -0.09
CA MET A 33 17.81 2.49 -0.82
C MET A 33 18.39 2.99 -2.14
N CYS A 34 17.62 3.79 -2.88
CA CYS A 34 18.07 4.41 -4.12
C CYS A 34 19.29 5.32 -3.91
N ALA A 35 19.29 6.13 -2.85
CA ALA A 35 20.41 7.00 -2.52
C ALA A 35 21.67 6.22 -2.09
N CYS A 36 21.52 5.10 -1.39
CA CYS A 36 22.64 4.32 -0.87
C CYS A 36 23.24 3.33 -1.89
N TYR A 37 22.40 2.71 -2.72
CA TYR A 37 22.81 1.60 -3.59
C TYR A 37 22.66 1.89 -5.08
N GLY A 38 21.94 2.97 -5.43
CA GLY A 38 21.60 3.30 -6.81
C GLY A 38 20.31 2.64 -7.30
N GLU A 39 19.76 3.16 -8.40
CA GLU A 39 18.45 2.75 -8.95
C GLU A 39 18.41 1.28 -9.39
N SER A 40 19.52 0.76 -9.92
CA SER A 40 19.59 -0.60 -10.49
C SER A 40 19.96 -1.69 -9.47
N ASP A 41 20.24 -1.34 -8.20
CA ASP A 41 20.53 -2.35 -7.18
C ASP A 41 19.26 -3.13 -6.81
N GLN A 42 19.42 -4.43 -6.62
CA GLN A 42 18.31 -5.33 -6.31
C GLN A 42 17.55 -4.93 -5.03
N ARG A 43 18.21 -4.30 -4.04
CA ARG A 43 17.57 -3.81 -2.82
C ARG A 43 16.67 -2.62 -3.09
N THR A 44 17.12 -1.68 -3.93
CA THR A 44 16.32 -0.55 -4.39
C THR A 44 15.07 -1.02 -5.13
N ILE A 45 15.25 -1.97 -6.06
CA ILE A 45 14.14 -2.54 -6.83
C ILE A 45 13.11 -3.19 -5.90
N ARG A 46 13.56 -4.02 -4.94
CA ARG A 46 12.64 -4.66 -3.98
C ARG A 46 11.89 -3.65 -3.09
N ALA A 47 12.55 -2.59 -2.67
CA ALA A 47 11.91 -1.53 -1.89
C ALA A 47 10.85 -0.79 -2.72
N GLN A 48 11.14 -0.48 -3.98
CA GLN A 48 10.18 0.12 -4.91
C GLN A 48 9.00 -0.82 -5.21
N GLU A 49 9.25 -2.13 -5.36
CA GLU A 49 8.18 -3.13 -5.54
C GLU A 49 7.24 -3.21 -4.34
N ALA A 50 7.79 -3.14 -3.12
CA ALA A 50 7.00 -3.12 -1.89
C ALA A 50 6.12 -1.87 -1.80
N PHE A 51 6.68 -0.69 -2.09
CA PHE A 51 5.92 0.55 -2.19
C PHE A 51 4.81 0.47 -3.25
N ALA A 52 5.12 -0.03 -4.44
CA ALA A 52 4.14 -0.20 -5.51
C ALA A 52 3.02 -1.18 -5.14
N ALA A 53 3.33 -2.25 -4.39
CA ALA A 53 2.33 -3.19 -3.90
C ALA A 53 1.33 -2.54 -2.92
N LEU A 54 1.81 -1.71 -2.00
CA LEU A 54 0.96 -0.95 -1.08
C LEU A 54 0.06 0.04 -1.82
N HIS A 55 0.61 0.76 -2.80
CA HIS A 55 -0.17 1.68 -3.62
C HIS A 55 -1.29 0.96 -4.41
N ARG A 56 -0.99 -0.23 -4.97
CA ARG A 56 -2.00 -1.08 -5.64
C ARG A 56 -3.09 -1.53 -4.68
N LEU A 57 -2.71 -2.00 -3.49
CA LEU A 57 -3.67 -2.41 -2.45
C LEU A 57 -4.62 -1.25 -2.07
N GLN A 58 -4.06 -0.06 -1.82
CA GLN A 58 -4.86 1.13 -1.49
C GLN A 58 -5.81 1.51 -2.64
N THR A 59 -5.36 1.37 -3.88
CA THR A 59 -6.19 1.64 -5.07
C THR A 59 -7.36 0.66 -5.17
N GLU A 60 -7.11 -0.63 -5.01
CA GLU A 60 -8.17 -1.65 -5.06
C GLU A 60 -9.16 -1.51 -3.91
N MET A 61 -8.70 -1.16 -2.70
CA MET A 61 -9.59 -0.87 -1.57
C MET A 61 -10.52 0.32 -1.84
N LYS A 62 -9.99 1.41 -2.43
CA LYS A 62 -10.81 2.56 -2.86
C LYS A 62 -11.85 2.14 -3.91
N ARG A 63 -11.46 1.30 -4.88
CA ARG A 63 -12.36 0.79 -5.93
C ARG A 63 -13.48 -0.06 -5.35
N GLU A 64 -13.17 -1.02 -4.49
CA GLU A 64 -14.20 -1.89 -3.89
C GLU A 64 -15.15 -1.12 -2.98
N HIS A 65 -14.67 -0.07 -2.28
CA HIS A 65 -15.54 0.81 -1.51
C HIS A 65 -16.51 1.58 -2.41
N LEU A 66 -16.04 2.18 -3.50
CA LEU A 66 -16.88 2.90 -4.47
C LEU A 66 -17.91 2.01 -5.17
N LYS A 67 -17.63 0.70 -5.33
CA LYS A 67 -18.60 -0.27 -5.88
C LYS A 67 -19.65 -0.72 -4.88
N SER A 68 -19.38 -0.57 -3.58
CA SER A 68 -20.24 -1.03 -2.48
C SER A 68 -21.10 0.09 -1.87
N ALA A 69 -20.93 1.32 -2.35
CA ALA A 69 -21.70 2.52 -1.99
C ALA A 69 -22.77 2.82 -3.05
#